data_AF-A0A9X3MSA6-F1
#
_entry.id   AF-A0A9X3MSA6-F1
#
_cell.length_a   1.000
_cell.length_b   1.000
_cell.length_c   1.000
_cell.angle_alpha   90.00
_cell.angle_beta   90.00
_cell.angle_gamma   90.00
#
_symmetry.space_group_name_H-M   'P 1'
#
loop_
_entity.id
_entity.type
_entity.pdbx_description
1 polymer ?
#
loop_
_entity_poly.entity_id
_entity_poly.type
_entity_poly.pdbx_seq_one_letter_code
_entity_poly.pdbx_strand_id
1 'polypeptide(L)'
;MPLTRLLSHALVAYTLEVDAGFEARVPHRTTDHGGPRGAPWLVSLAMYFNCLRFVDADGRTEAEIAQRAHTATNLDGMRRWGYVSVDDGVVRVTPAGLTASAEFARQIEAVEMRWAERFDLQRLRSALSGRIDVEMPDTLPILGYGLFSRGRVTTGERAAADAEAPLCVLLSRALLAIALIFERRSKVSLAVAANTLRVLDARVADLPKLTGVSKEGNAMALGWLERSGFAEIGKDGRFNVARLTPAGAEARAAAQERLARIEARIGDGELLAALEPIAGFVPAPSGWRESAKQPETLPHFPMVLHRGGYPDGA
;
A
#
# COMPACT_ATOMS: atom_id res chain seq x y z
N MET A 1 -14.02 -13.09 -6.77
CA MET A 1 -12.94 -12.98 -5.74
C MET A 1 -13.48 -12.20 -4.54
N PRO A 2 -12.93 -12.34 -3.31
CA PRO A 2 -13.32 -11.49 -2.17
C PRO A 2 -13.07 -10.00 -2.45
N LEU A 3 -13.91 -9.11 -1.90
CA LEU A 3 -13.86 -7.67 -2.16
C LEU A 3 -12.49 -7.05 -1.84
N THR A 4 -11.90 -7.37 -0.70
CA THR A 4 -10.60 -6.82 -0.28
C THR A 4 -9.51 -7.20 -1.26
N ARG A 5 -9.56 -8.44 -1.78
CA ARG A 5 -8.61 -8.92 -2.78
C ARG A 5 -8.80 -8.17 -4.10
N LEU A 6 -10.03 -7.95 -4.55
CA LEU A 6 -10.32 -7.18 -5.77
C LEU A 6 -9.79 -5.74 -5.67
N LEU A 7 -10.09 -5.05 -4.57
CA LEU A 7 -9.61 -3.68 -4.31
C LEU A 7 -8.08 -3.63 -4.25
N SER A 8 -7.46 -4.60 -3.54
CA SER A 8 -6.00 -4.70 -3.41
C SER A 8 -5.33 -4.91 -4.75
N HIS A 9 -5.83 -5.85 -5.57
CA HIS A 9 -5.27 -6.17 -6.88
C HIS A 9 -5.39 -4.98 -7.82
N ALA A 10 -6.54 -4.31 -7.85
CA ALA A 10 -6.72 -3.07 -8.62
C ALA A 10 -5.75 -1.96 -8.20
N LEU A 11 -5.59 -1.73 -6.89
CA LEU A 11 -4.68 -0.69 -6.38
C LEU A 11 -3.20 -1.02 -6.71
N VAL A 12 -2.80 -2.28 -6.58
CA VAL A 12 -1.42 -2.69 -6.89
C VAL A 12 -1.14 -2.59 -8.38
N ALA A 13 -2.07 -3.02 -9.24
CA ALA A 13 -1.95 -2.87 -10.69
C ALA A 13 -1.82 -1.40 -11.10
N TYR A 14 -2.64 -0.51 -10.51
CA TYR A 14 -2.55 0.92 -10.74
C TYR A 14 -1.19 1.47 -10.31
N THR A 15 -0.75 1.11 -9.10
CA THR A 15 0.52 1.60 -8.52
C THR A 15 1.70 1.16 -9.37
N LEU A 16 1.70 -0.08 -9.85
CA LEU A 16 2.73 -0.61 -10.75
C LEU A 16 2.87 0.21 -12.04
N GLU A 17 1.76 0.62 -12.67
CA GLU A 17 1.84 1.47 -13.87
C GLU A 17 2.33 2.89 -13.58
N VAL A 18 1.94 3.47 -12.44
CA VAL A 18 2.43 4.79 -12.03
C VAL A 18 3.94 4.73 -11.77
N ASP A 19 4.38 3.76 -10.98
CA ASP A 19 5.79 3.58 -10.63
C ASP A 19 6.63 3.27 -11.87
N ALA A 20 6.14 2.44 -12.80
CA ALA A 20 6.79 2.18 -14.09
C ALA A 20 7.04 3.47 -14.89
N GLY A 21 6.03 4.32 -15.00
CA GLY A 21 6.13 5.59 -15.68
C GLY A 21 7.09 6.58 -15.00
N PHE A 22 7.09 6.58 -13.67
CA PHE A 22 7.97 7.41 -12.84
C PHE A 22 9.43 6.96 -12.97
N GLU A 23 9.70 5.66 -12.78
CA GLU A 23 11.04 5.07 -12.84
C GLU A 23 11.70 5.26 -14.22
N ALA A 24 10.92 5.26 -15.29
CA ALA A 24 11.40 5.51 -16.65
C ALA A 24 11.88 6.96 -16.89
N ARG A 25 11.57 7.90 -15.98
CA ARG A 25 11.73 9.34 -16.24
C ARG A 25 12.46 10.09 -15.15
N VAL A 26 12.43 9.59 -13.91
CA VAL A 26 13.16 10.17 -12.79
C VAL A 26 14.41 9.33 -12.52
N PRO A 27 15.62 9.88 -12.70
CA PRO A 27 16.84 9.21 -12.28
C PRO A 27 16.80 8.92 -10.79
N HIS A 28 17.01 7.66 -10.41
CA HIS A 28 16.94 7.20 -9.03
C HIS A 28 17.97 6.11 -8.77
N ARG A 29 18.18 5.78 -7.49
CA ARG A 29 19.04 4.68 -7.03
C ARG A 29 18.24 3.74 -6.15
N THR A 30 18.55 2.46 -6.22
CA THR A 30 18.10 1.40 -5.33
C THR A 30 19.32 0.62 -4.84
N THR A 31 19.10 -0.41 -4.03
CA THR A 31 20.19 -1.28 -3.55
C THR A 31 20.93 -1.95 -4.71
N ASP A 32 20.20 -2.39 -5.72
CA ASP A 32 20.72 -3.23 -6.81
C ASP A 32 20.82 -2.48 -8.16
N HIS A 33 20.25 -1.28 -8.28
CA HIS A 33 20.18 -0.51 -9.52
C HIS A 33 20.56 0.95 -9.26
N GLY A 34 21.42 1.54 -10.09
CA GLY A 34 21.98 2.87 -9.82
C GLY A 34 21.85 3.83 -10.98
N GLY A 35 21.04 4.88 -10.79
CA GLY A 35 21.17 6.14 -11.51
C GLY A 35 22.50 6.86 -11.20
N PRO A 36 22.76 8.00 -11.87
CA PRO A 36 24.03 8.72 -11.75
C PRO A 36 24.37 9.07 -10.30
N ARG A 37 25.67 9.25 -10.03
CA ARG A 37 26.15 9.62 -8.69
C ARG A 37 25.46 10.90 -8.22
N GLY A 38 24.78 10.84 -7.07
CA GLY A 38 24.01 11.95 -6.52
C GLY A 38 22.51 11.93 -6.86
N ALA A 39 22.03 10.96 -7.66
CA ALA A 39 20.60 10.75 -7.85
C ALA A 39 19.92 10.33 -6.52
N PRO A 40 18.66 10.76 -6.28
CA PRO A 40 17.91 10.41 -5.08
C PRO A 40 17.64 8.89 -5.02
N TRP A 41 17.37 8.38 -3.82
CA TRP A 41 16.91 6.99 -3.67
C TRP A 41 15.50 6.85 -4.24
N LEU A 42 15.11 5.69 -4.77
CA LEU A 42 13.75 5.48 -5.28
C LEU A 42 12.69 5.79 -4.21
N VAL A 43 11.59 6.39 -4.63
CA VAL A 43 10.46 6.74 -3.76
C VAL A 43 9.19 6.13 -4.32
N SER A 44 8.18 5.94 -3.45
CA SER A 44 6.91 5.31 -3.82
C SER A 44 5.77 6.33 -3.92
N LEU A 45 4.73 5.96 -4.67
CA LEU A 45 3.47 6.71 -4.74
C LEU A 45 2.89 7.03 -3.34
N ALA A 46 3.03 6.12 -2.37
CA ALA A 46 2.57 6.37 -1.01
C ALA A 46 3.31 7.54 -0.34
N MET A 47 4.62 7.69 -0.58
CA MET A 47 5.40 8.81 -0.05
C MET A 47 5.07 10.13 -0.77
N TYR A 48 4.65 10.08 -2.04
CA TYR A 48 4.11 11.25 -2.71
C TYR A 48 2.85 11.77 -2.00
N PHE A 49 1.86 10.89 -1.76
CA PHE A 49 0.60 11.27 -1.10
C PHE A 49 0.77 11.64 0.38
N ASN A 50 1.67 10.97 1.10
CA ASN A 50 1.87 11.21 2.54
C ASN A 50 2.82 12.37 2.84
N CYS A 51 3.61 12.84 1.85
CA CYS A 51 4.63 13.86 2.06
C CYS A 51 4.77 14.81 0.86
N LEU A 52 5.34 14.36 -0.26
CA LEU A 52 5.88 15.26 -1.29
C LEU A 52 4.86 16.27 -1.84
N ARG A 53 3.61 15.85 -2.03
CA ARG A 53 2.56 16.74 -2.54
C ARG A 53 2.23 17.93 -1.62
N PHE A 54 2.69 17.89 -0.38
CA PHE A 54 2.44 18.91 0.65
C PHE A 54 3.69 19.70 1.03
N VAL A 55 4.82 19.47 0.39
CA VAL A 55 6.06 20.21 0.69
C VAL A 55 6.40 21.11 -0.49
N ASP A 56 6.63 22.38 -0.21
CA ASP A 56 7.08 23.36 -1.20
C ASP A 56 8.38 24.05 -0.74
N ALA A 57 8.79 25.08 -1.48
CA ALA A 57 9.99 25.85 -1.20
C ALA A 57 9.84 26.76 0.04
N ASP A 58 8.62 27.23 0.32
CA ASP A 58 8.33 28.08 1.49
C ASP A 58 8.49 27.29 2.79
N GLY A 59 8.18 26.00 2.73
CA GLY A 59 8.44 25.03 3.79
C GLY A 59 7.28 24.89 4.76
N ARG A 60 7.23 23.72 5.41
CA ARG A 60 6.19 23.37 6.39
C ARG A 60 6.76 22.56 7.53
N THR A 61 6.11 22.59 8.68
CA THR A 61 6.42 21.69 9.79
C THR A 61 5.93 20.27 9.48
N GLU A 62 6.53 19.27 10.13
CA GLU A 62 6.07 17.88 10.05
C GLU A 62 4.60 17.73 10.47
N ALA A 63 4.17 18.50 11.48
CA ALA A 63 2.79 18.47 11.97
C ALA A 63 1.78 18.95 10.93
N GLU A 64 2.10 20.01 10.18
CA GLU A 64 1.25 20.52 9.10
C GLU A 64 1.16 19.55 7.92
N ILE A 65 2.29 18.92 7.55
CA ILE A 65 2.30 17.87 6.52
C ILE A 65 1.40 16.71 6.96
N ALA A 66 1.56 16.22 8.19
CA ALA A 66 0.76 15.12 8.71
C ALA A 66 -0.72 15.46 8.86
N GLN A 67 -1.04 16.73 9.16
CA GLN A 67 -2.42 17.20 9.21
C GLN A 67 -3.06 17.17 7.82
N ARG A 68 -2.39 17.70 6.79
CA ARG A 68 -2.89 17.71 5.41
C ARG A 68 -2.97 16.31 4.79
N ALA A 69 -2.03 15.44 5.14
CA ALA A 69 -2.02 14.05 4.68
C ALA A 69 -2.99 13.15 5.45
N HIS A 70 -3.51 13.61 6.59
CA HIS A 70 -4.23 12.80 7.57
C HIS A 70 -3.41 11.58 8.10
N THR A 71 -2.10 11.54 7.87
CA THR A 71 -1.19 10.48 8.34
C THR A 71 0.23 11.01 8.46
N ALA A 72 1.03 10.36 9.31
CA ALA A 72 2.47 10.60 9.35
C ALA A 72 3.18 10.00 8.12
N THR A 73 4.43 10.43 7.91
CA THR A 73 5.32 9.95 6.84
C THR A 73 6.69 9.54 7.41
N ASN A 74 7.55 8.92 6.60
CA ASN A 74 8.93 8.64 6.98
C ASN A 74 9.83 9.85 6.69
N LEU A 75 9.71 10.92 7.48
CA LEU A 75 10.43 12.17 7.20
C LEU A 75 11.96 12.00 7.18
N ASP A 76 12.52 11.20 8.10
CA ASP A 76 13.96 10.91 8.09
C ASP A 76 14.37 10.15 6.83
N GLY A 77 13.54 9.20 6.36
CA GLY A 77 13.71 8.55 5.07
C GLY A 77 13.71 9.55 3.92
N MET A 78 12.67 10.38 3.82
CA MET A 78 12.53 11.39 2.77
C MET A 78 13.72 12.35 2.71
N ARG A 79 14.29 12.70 3.87
CA ARG A 79 15.52 13.50 3.97
C ARG A 79 16.74 12.74 3.46
N ARG A 80 16.99 11.53 3.97
CA ARG A 80 18.14 10.70 3.57
C ARG A 80 18.09 10.30 2.09
N TRP A 81 16.90 10.13 1.54
CA TRP A 81 16.68 9.82 0.13
C TRP A 81 16.87 11.03 -0.80
N GLY A 82 17.02 12.23 -0.23
CA GLY A 82 17.37 13.44 -0.97
C GLY A 82 16.17 14.19 -1.54
N TYR A 83 14.94 13.92 -1.08
CA TYR A 83 13.76 14.60 -1.60
C TYR A 83 13.37 15.84 -0.79
N VAL A 84 13.64 15.85 0.50
CA VAL A 84 13.38 17.01 1.37
C VAL A 84 14.64 17.39 2.16
N SER A 85 14.74 18.65 2.54
CA SER A 85 15.64 19.12 3.59
C SER A 85 14.84 19.44 4.85
N VAL A 86 15.48 19.33 6.01
CA VAL A 86 14.88 19.68 7.30
C VAL A 86 15.87 20.55 8.05
N ASP A 87 15.46 21.77 8.36
CA ASP A 87 16.27 22.78 9.02
C ASP A 87 15.39 23.53 10.05
N ASP A 88 15.80 23.57 11.31
CA ASP A 88 15.04 24.13 12.44
C ASP A 88 13.56 23.68 12.50
N GLY A 89 13.30 22.41 12.20
CA GLY A 89 11.96 21.82 12.20
C GLY A 89 11.10 22.19 10.98
N VAL A 90 11.64 22.95 10.03
CA VAL A 90 11.01 23.31 8.77
C VAL A 90 11.46 22.35 7.68
N VAL A 91 10.51 21.66 7.07
CA VAL A 91 10.70 20.74 5.95
C VAL A 91 10.54 21.53 4.65
N ARG A 92 11.54 21.46 3.76
CA ARG A 92 11.49 22.09 2.43
C ARG A 92 11.73 21.07 1.33
N VAL A 93 11.11 21.29 0.19
CA VAL A 93 11.30 20.44 -0.98
C VAL A 93 12.68 20.72 -1.58
N THR A 94 13.41 19.68 -1.95
CA THR A 94 14.64 19.81 -2.75
C THR A 94 14.30 19.88 -4.24
N PRO A 95 15.26 20.21 -5.13
CA PRO A 95 15.05 20.08 -6.57
C PRO A 95 14.59 18.68 -7.00
N ALA A 96 15.16 17.63 -6.39
CA ALA A 96 14.75 16.24 -6.66
C ALA A 96 13.33 15.95 -6.16
N GLY A 97 12.96 16.48 -4.99
CA GLY A 97 11.59 16.44 -4.46
C GLY A 97 10.57 17.09 -5.38
N LEU A 98 10.91 18.26 -5.92
CA LEU A 98 10.04 19.00 -6.84
C LEU A 98 9.84 18.24 -8.15
N THR A 99 10.93 17.75 -8.75
CA THR A 99 10.87 16.91 -9.95
C THR A 99 10.04 15.66 -9.71
N ALA A 100 10.26 14.96 -8.59
CA ALA A 100 9.51 13.76 -8.26
C ALA A 100 8.02 14.04 -8.05
N SER A 101 7.68 15.12 -7.33
CA SER A 101 6.30 15.53 -7.09
C SER A 101 5.56 15.83 -8.39
N ALA A 102 6.17 16.62 -9.27
CA ALA A 102 5.58 16.93 -10.58
C ALA A 102 5.41 15.68 -11.46
N GLU A 103 6.38 14.78 -11.43
CA GLU A 103 6.36 13.58 -12.26
C GLU A 103 5.32 12.54 -11.76
N PHE A 104 5.14 12.37 -10.44
CA PHE A 104 4.03 11.57 -9.92
C PHE A 104 2.67 12.12 -10.32
N ALA A 105 2.45 13.44 -10.18
CA ALA A 105 1.19 14.06 -10.58
C ALA A 105 0.89 13.77 -12.07
N ARG A 106 1.91 13.90 -12.93
CA ARG A 106 1.80 13.61 -14.36
C ARG A 106 1.57 12.13 -14.66
N GLN A 107 2.19 11.21 -13.92
CA GLN A 107 1.96 9.77 -14.12
C GLN A 107 0.59 9.32 -13.65
N ILE A 108 0.07 9.88 -12.55
CA ILE A 108 -1.31 9.63 -12.10
C ILE A 108 -2.28 10.00 -13.22
N GLU A 109 -2.19 11.21 -13.77
CA GLU A 109 -3.04 11.64 -14.89
C GLU A 109 -2.90 10.73 -16.12
N ALA A 110 -1.66 10.40 -16.52
CA ALA A 110 -1.42 9.55 -17.68
C ALA A 110 -1.95 8.12 -17.49
N VAL A 111 -1.90 7.57 -16.27
CA VAL A 111 -2.47 6.25 -15.95
C VAL A 111 -4.00 6.31 -15.97
N GLU A 112 -4.63 7.34 -15.38
CA GLU A 112 -6.08 7.53 -15.42
C GLU A 112 -6.60 7.56 -16.86
N MET A 113 -5.93 8.28 -17.76
CA MET A 113 -6.30 8.33 -19.17
C MET A 113 -6.24 6.94 -19.83
N ARG A 114 -5.10 6.23 -19.68
CA ARG A 114 -4.95 4.88 -20.23
C ARG A 114 -5.95 3.89 -19.65
N TRP A 115 -6.30 4.04 -18.38
CA TRP A 115 -7.27 3.16 -17.72
C TRP A 115 -8.69 3.48 -18.13
N ALA A 116 -9.04 4.75 -18.38
CA ALA A 116 -10.33 5.14 -18.94
C ALA A 116 -10.57 4.59 -20.36
N GLU A 117 -9.51 4.37 -21.13
CA GLU A 117 -9.59 3.69 -22.44
C GLU A 117 -9.82 2.17 -22.31
N ARG A 118 -9.42 1.57 -21.19
CA ARG A 118 -9.47 0.11 -20.96
C ARG A 118 -10.67 -0.34 -20.13
N PHE A 119 -11.15 0.51 -19.24
CA PHE A 119 -12.11 0.17 -18.19
C PHE A 119 -13.14 1.27 -18.00
N ASP A 120 -14.31 0.89 -17.48
CA ASP A 120 -15.35 1.84 -17.08
C ASP A 120 -15.03 2.45 -15.70
N LEU A 121 -14.12 3.43 -15.71
CA LEU A 121 -13.71 4.10 -14.48
C LEU A 121 -14.85 4.91 -13.84
N GLN A 122 -15.78 5.44 -14.64
CA GLN A 122 -16.91 6.21 -14.10
C GLN A 122 -17.85 5.34 -13.30
N ARG A 123 -18.15 4.13 -13.78
CA ARG A 123 -18.90 3.14 -13.01
C ARG A 123 -18.19 2.76 -11.72
N LEU A 124 -16.89 2.49 -11.78
CA LEU A 124 -16.14 2.15 -10.56
C LEU A 124 -16.09 3.31 -9.55
N ARG A 125 -15.89 4.53 -10.02
CA ARG A 125 -15.90 5.75 -9.19
C ARG A 125 -17.25 5.92 -8.51
N SER A 126 -18.34 5.78 -9.26
CA SER A 126 -19.69 5.85 -8.73
C SER A 126 -19.94 4.76 -7.69
N ALA A 127 -19.49 3.54 -7.95
CA ALA A 127 -19.62 2.43 -7.02
C ALA A 127 -18.79 2.58 -5.74
N LEU A 128 -17.67 3.31 -5.77
CA LEU A 128 -16.81 3.57 -4.60
C LEU A 128 -17.21 4.83 -3.82
N SER A 129 -17.70 5.86 -4.51
CA SER A 129 -18.05 7.16 -3.94
C SER A 129 -19.20 7.05 -2.94
N GLY A 130 -19.15 7.80 -1.85
CA GLY A 130 -20.23 7.85 -0.85
C GLY A 130 -20.37 6.58 0.01
N ARG A 131 -19.47 5.59 -0.10
CA ARG A 131 -19.42 4.46 0.84
C ARG A 131 -18.63 4.78 2.12
N ILE A 132 -17.92 5.90 2.13
CA ILE A 132 -16.93 6.26 3.15
C ILE A 132 -17.15 7.71 3.54
N ASP A 133 -18.04 7.94 4.50
CA ASP A 133 -18.42 9.29 4.96
C ASP A 133 -17.47 9.85 6.03
N VAL A 134 -16.17 9.58 5.88
CA VAL A 134 -15.13 10.10 6.79
C VAL A 134 -13.91 10.58 6.01
N GLU A 135 -13.33 11.67 6.50
CA GLU A 135 -12.01 12.11 6.12
C GLU A 135 -10.97 11.11 6.63
N MET A 136 -10.00 10.77 5.78
CA MET A 136 -8.95 9.78 6.00
C MET A 136 -7.83 10.01 4.98
N PRO A 137 -6.63 9.45 5.18
CA PRO A 137 -5.54 9.53 4.22
C PRO A 137 -5.94 9.19 2.79
N ASP A 138 -5.31 9.85 1.82
CA ASP A 138 -5.58 9.62 0.40
C ASP A 138 -4.90 8.37 -0.13
N THR A 139 -3.97 7.80 0.62
CA THR A 139 -3.34 6.52 0.31
C THR A 139 -3.29 5.66 1.57
N LEU A 140 -2.93 4.38 1.41
CA LEU A 140 -2.70 3.52 2.56
C LEU A 140 -1.54 4.08 3.40
N PRO A 141 -1.73 4.26 4.71
CA PRO A 141 -0.73 4.84 5.59
C PRO A 141 0.41 3.86 5.86
N ILE A 142 1.58 4.39 6.27
CA ILE A 142 2.67 3.56 6.78
C ILE A 142 2.13 2.76 7.98
N LEU A 143 2.23 1.45 7.90
CA LEU A 143 1.71 0.56 8.93
C LEU A 143 2.47 0.71 10.24
N GLY A 144 1.71 0.61 11.33
CA GLY A 144 2.20 0.71 12.69
C GLY A 144 2.83 -0.57 13.23
N TYR A 145 3.03 -0.57 14.56
CA TYR A 145 3.40 -1.78 15.29
C TYR A 145 2.36 -2.89 15.05
N GLY A 146 2.83 -4.14 14.87
CA GLY A 146 1.96 -5.26 14.49
C GLY A 146 1.35 -5.13 13.08
N LEU A 147 1.86 -4.20 12.28
CA LEU A 147 1.37 -3.89 10.94
C LEU A 147 -0.08 -3.41 10.91
N PHE A 148 -0.57 -2.82 12.01
CA PHE A 148 -1.90 -2.21 12.06
C PHE A 148 -1.95 -0.92 11.25
N SER A 149 -3.07 -0.71 10.58
CA SER A 149 -3.34 0.52 9.84
C SER A 149 -3.48 1.69 10.82
N ARG A 150 -2.85 2.83 10.50
CA ARG A 150 -2.86 4.05 11.32
C ARG A 150 -3.22 5.25 10.47
N GLY A 151 -4.14 6.08 10.90
CA GLY A 151 -4.48 7.31 10.17
C GLY A 151 -5.45 8.13 11.00
N ARG A 152 -5.44 9.44 10.77
CA ARG A 152 -6.45 10.33 11.36
C ARG A 152 -7.73 10.15 10.56
N VAL A 153 -8.80 9.79 11.26
CA VAL A 153 -10.14 9.74 10.69
C VAL A 153 -10.96 10.85 11.32
N THR A 154 -11.47 11.75 10.50
CA THR A 154 -12.28 12.90 10.93
C THR A 154 -13.64 12.87 10.25
N THR A 155 -14.68 13.37 10.91
CA THR A 155 -16.02 13.53 10.32
C THR A 155 -16.06 14.82 9.51
N GLY A 156 -16.45 14.78 8.24
CA GLY A 156 -16.51 15.95 7.36
C GLY A 156 -17.23 15.67 6.04
N GLU A 157 -17.65 16.72 5.32
CA GLU A 157 -18.37 16.62 4.05
C GLU A 157 -17.41 16.30 2.90
N ARG A 158 -17.46 15.06 2.38
CA ARG A 158 -16.48 14.54 1.42
C ARG A 158 -16.99 14.28 0.00
N ALA A 159 -18.31 14.32 -0.22
CA ALA A 159 -18.92 13.91 -1.49
C ALA A 159 -18.37 14.66 -2.72
N ALA A 160 -18.05 15.95 -2.60
CA ALA A 160 -17.45 16.72 -3.68
C ALA A 160 -15.96 16.38 -3.91
N ALA A 161 -15.21 16.07 -2.85
CA ALA A 161 -13.80 15.74 -2.94
C ALA A 161 -13.53 14.33 -3.51
N ASP A 162 -14.50 13.42 -3.40
CA ASP A 162 -14.41 12.07 -3.99
C ASP A 162 -14.64 12.06 -5.51
N ALA A 163 -15.50 12.96 -6.02
CA ALA A 163 -15.81 13.04 -7.44
C ALA A 163 -14.58 13.37 -8.31
N GLU A 164 -13.64 14.15 -7.78
CA GLU A 164 -12.41 14.58 -8.47
C GLU A 164 -11.16 13.79 -8.06
N ALA A 165 -11.24 12.92 -7.04
CA ALA A 165 -10.07 12.20 -6.52
C ALA A 165 -9.53 11.19 -7.55
N PRO A 166 -8.22 10.97 -7.68
CA PRO A 166 -7.69 9.87 -8.49
C PRO A 166 -8.22 8.50 -8.04
N LEU A 167 -8.33 7.53 -8.94
CA LEU A 167 -8.86 6.19 -8.66
C LEU A 167 -8.07 5.49 -7.56
N CYS A 168 -6.74 5.64 -7.55
CA CYS A 168 -5.89 5.08 -6.50
C CYS A 168 -6.24 5.59 -5.10
N VAL A 169 -6.77 6.83 -5.00
CA VAL A 169 -7.23 7.41 -3.75
C VAL A 169 -8.51 6.71 -3.28
N LEU A 170 -9.49 6.56 -4.17
CA LEU A 170 -10.75 5.88 -3.85
C LEU A 170 -10.52 4.42 -3.42
N LEU A 171 -9.68 3.69 -4.17
CA LEU A 171 -9.29 2.32 -3.84
C LEU A 171 -8.56 2.23 -2.48
N SER A 172 -7.62 3.15 -2.22
CA SER A 172 -6.88 3.20 -0.96
C SER A 172 -7.79 3.48 0.24
N ARG A 173 -8.72 4.44 0.10
CA ARG A 173 -9.69 4.77 1.14
C ARG A 173 -10.63 3.59 1.43
N ALA A 174 -11.12 2.90 0.39
CA ALA A 174 -11.94 1.70 0.57
C ALA A 174 -11.21 0.59 1.32
N LEU A 175 -9.96 0.31 0.95
CA LEU A 175 -9.12 -0.65 1.68
C LEU A 175 -8.86 -0.21 3.13
N LEU A 176 -8.57 1.07 3.35
CA LEU A 176 -8.33 1.60 4.69
C LEU A 176 -9.58 1.50 5.57
N ALA A 177 -10.76 1.81 5.02
CA ALA A 177 -12.03 1.68 5.74
C ALA A 177 -12.27 0.22 6.18
N ILE A 178 -12.05 -0.75 5.28
CA ILE A 178 -12.14 -2.19 5.60
C ILE A 178 -11.14 -2.54 6.70
N ALA A 179 -9.89 -2.10 6.59
CA ALA A 179 -8.85 -2.35 7.60
C ALA A 179 -9.24 -1.81 8.97
N LEU A 180 -9.71 -0.56 9.05
CA LEU A 180 -10.11 0.07 10.32
C LEU A 180 -11.33 -0.59 10.96
N ILE A 181 -12.27 -1.13 10.15
CA ILE A 181 -13.41 -1.89 10.68
C ILE A 181 -12.93 -3.26 11.18
N PHE A 182 -12.06 -3.93 10.42
CA PHE A 182 -11.50 -5.23 10.76
C PHE A 182 -10.67 -5.19 12.05
N GLU A 183 -9.75 -4.24 12.13
CA GLU A 183 -8.73 -4.14 13.16
C GLU A 183 -9.30 -3.72 14.52
N ARG A 184 -10.42 -2.99 14.55
CA ARG A 184 -11.12 -2.57 15.79
C ARG A 184 -11.45 -3.72 16.75
N ARG A 185 -11.58 -4.95 16.24
CA ARG A 185 -11.92 -6.14 17.04
C ARG A 185 -11.09 -7.36 16.66
N SER A 186 -9.95 -7.16 16.02
CA SER A 186 -9.05 -8.25 15.62
C SER A 186 -7.78 -8.22 16.46
N LYS A 187 -7.27 -9.40 16.81
CA LYS A 187 -5.96 -9.54 17.48
C LYS A 187 -4.80 -9.34 16.50
N VAL A 188 -5.05 -9.49 15.20
CA VAL A 188 -4.08 -9.37 14.11
C VAL A 188 -4.51 -8.24 13.18
N SER A 189 -3.56 -7.54 12.56
CA SER A 189 -3.87 -6.52 11.54
C SER A 189 -4.44 -7.14 10.27
N LEU A 190 -5.16 -6.36 9.46
CA LEU A 190 -5.67 -6.86 8.17
C LEU A 190 -4.52 -7.21 7.23
N ALA A 191 -3.45 -6.41 7.24
CA ALA A 191 -2.20 -6.66 6.55
C ALA A 191 -1.62 -8.07 6.82
N VAL A 192 -1.56 -8.46 8.09
CA VAL A 192 -1.06 -9.79 8.49
C VAL A 192 -2.07 -10.88 8.16
N ALA A 193 -3.35 -10.65 8.45
CA ALA A 193 -4.43 -11.61 8.26
C ALA A 193 -4.62 -12.01 6.78
N ALA A 194 -4.70 -11.01 5.89
CA ALA A 194 -4.98 -11.21 4.47
C ALA A 194 -3.78 -11.81 3.71
N ASN A 195 -2.56 -11.58 4.20
CA ASN A 195 -1.32 -12.01 3.55
C ASN A 195 -0.66 -13.18 4.29
N THR A 196 0.28 -12.91 5.19
CA THR A 196 1.17 -13.91 5.78
C THR A 196 0.42 -14.97 6.59
N LEU A 197 -0.49 -14.57 7.49
CA LEU A 197 -1.22 -15.51 8.36
C LEU A 197 -2.07 -16.50 7.55
N ARG A 198 -2.66 -16.03 6.43
CA ARG A 198 -3.52 -16.84 5.55
C ARG A 198 -2.79 -18.07 5.00
N VAL A 199 -1.49 -17.97 4.75
CA VAL A 199 -0.69 -18.98 4.03
C VAL A 199 0.35 -19.69 4.91
N LEU A 200 0.34 -19.47 6.22
CA LEU A 200 1.20 -20.20 7.14
C LEU A 200 0.93 -21.71 7.10
N ASP A 201 1.89 -22.47 7.64
CA ASP A 201 2.16 -23.88 7.33
C ASP A 201 2.94 -24.04 6.00
N ALA A 202 3.86 -23.10 5.75
CA ALA A 202 4.66 -23.01 4.53
C ALA A 202 6.14 -22.72 4.83
N ARG A 203 7.00 -22.97 3.84
CA ARG A 203 8.42 -22.57 3.93
C ARG A 203 8.51 -21.05 3.95
N VAL A 204 9.36 -20.51 4.82
CA VAL A 204 9.58 -19.06 4.93
C VAL A 204 10.03 -18.46 3.60
N ALA A 205 10.83 -19.20 2.82
CA ALA A 205 11.31 -18.76 1.51
C ALA A 205 10.21 -18.67 0.43
N ASP A 206 9.10 -19.37 0.61
CA ASP A 206 7.99 -19.38 -0.35
C ASP A 206 6.96 -18.27 -0.06
N LEU A 207 7.04 -17.61 1.11
CA LEU A 207 6.08 -16.59 1.50
C LEU A 207 5.94 -15.44 0.51
N PRO A 208 7.01 -14.85 -0.06
CA PRO A 208 6.84 -13.78 -1.04
C PRO A 208 6.01 -14.21 -2.25
N LYS A 209 6.24 -15.44 -2.71
CA LYS A 209 5.50 -16.05 -3.82
C LYS A 209 4.02 -16.25 -3.48
N LEU A 210 3.72 -16.79 -2.29
CA LEU A 210 2.37 -17.15 -1.83
C LEU A 210 1.52 -15.94 -1.40
N THR A 211 2.17 -14.85 -1.02
CA THR A 211 1.52 -13.67 -0.44
C THR A 211 1.52 -12.46 -1.35
N GLY A 212 2.43 -12.36 -2.33
CA GLY A 212 2.63 -11.13 -3.09
C GLY A 212 3.24 -9.99 -2.27
N VAL A 213 3.76 -10.28 -1.08
CA VAL A 213 4.40 -9.32 -0.17
C VAL A 213 5.91 -9.48 -0.26
N SER A 214 6.66 -8.38 -0.14
CA SER A 214 8.13 -8.43 -0.08
C SER A 214 8.65 -9.35 1.03
N LYS A 215 9.93 -9.76 0.91
CA LYS A 215 10.61 -10.58 1.91
C LYS A 215 10.63 -9.89 3.28
N GLU A 216 10.88 -8.59 3.29
CA GLU A 216 10.94 -7.73 4.47
C GLU A 216 9.57 -7.62 5.14
N GLY A 217 8.50 -7.42 4.35
CA GLY A 217 7.13 -7.38 4.86
C GLY A 217 6.72 -8.70 5.51
N ASN A 218 7.03 -9.83 4.86
CA ASN A 218 6.80 -11.16 5.44
C ASN A 218 7.64 -11.41 6.69
N ALA A 219 8.91 -10.98 6.72
CA ALA A 219 9.75 -11.13 7.90
C ALA A 219 9.22 -10.32 9.09
N MET A 220 8.74 -9.08 8.87
CA MET A 220 8.10 -8.27 9.90
C MET A 220 6.82 -8.94 10.43
N ALA A 221 5.97 -9.46 9.54
CA ALA A 221 4.75 -10.16 9.90
C ALA A 221 5.04 -11.43 10.72
N LEU A 222 5.97 -12.27 10.25
CA LEU A 222 6.39 -13.49 10.94
C LEU A 222 6.95 -13.20 12.33
N GLY A 223 7.89 -12.25 12.44
CA GLY A 223 8.48 -11.92 13.74
C GLY A 223 7.46 -11.39 14.75
N TRP A 224 6.42 -10.69 14.28
CA TRP A 224 5.32 -10.28 15.15
C TRP A 224 4.40 -11.46 15.52
N LEU A 225 4.06 -12.33 14.57
CA LEU A 225 3.24 -13.53 14.81
C LEU A 225 3.90 -14.49 15.81
N GLU A 226 5.21 -14.69 15.70
CA GLU A 226 6.00 -15.52 16.62
C GLU A 226 5.99 -14.95 18.04
N ARG A 227 6.32 -13.67 18.21
CA ARG A 227 6.26 -13.01 19.53
C ARG A 227 4.86 -12.98 20.13
N SER A 228 3.83 -13.01 19.30
CA SER A 228 2.42 -13.02 19.74
C SER A 228 1.89 -14.44 19.98
N GLY A 229 2.72 -15.47 19.80
CA GLY A 229 2.34 -16.87 20.01
C GLY A 229 1.39 -17.45 18.95
N PHE A 230 1.28 -16.82 17.78
CA PHE A 230 0.43 -17.29 16.67
C PHE A 230 1.18 -18.15 15.66
N ALA A 231 2.51 -18.11 15.65
CA ALA A 231 3.33 -18.92 14.77
C ALA A 231 4.60 -19.40 15.49
N GLU A 232 5.14 -20.51 15.03
CA GLU A 232 6.46 -21.01 15.40
C GLU A 232 7.32 -21.18 14.15
N ILE A 233 8.55 -20.69 14.21
CA ILE A 233 9.52 -20.86 13.12
C ILE A 233 10.47 -21.98 13.52
N GLY A 234 10.38 -23.10 12.79
CA GLY A 234 11.20 -24.28 13.02
C GLY A 234 11.93 -24.73 11.76
N LYS A 235 12.77 -25.75 11.92
CA LYS A 235 13.35 -26.46 10.78
C LYS A 235 12.46 -27.63 10.35
N ASP A 236 12.42 -27.85 9.04
CA ASP A 236 11.95 -29.08 8.42
C ASP A 236 13.04 -29.55 7.45
N GLY A 237 13.84 -30.51 7.91
CA GLY A 237 15.12 -30.83 7.29
C GLY A 237 16.03 -29.59 7.22
N ARG A 238 16.36 -29.16 5.99
CA ARG A 238 17.21 -27.99 5.71
C ARG A 238 16.45 -26.66 5.58
N PHE A 239 15.12 -26.68 5.61
CA PHE A 239 14.30 -25.52 5.32
C PHE A 239 13.72 -24.91 6.59
N ASN A 240 13.61 -23.59 6.63
CA ASN A 240 12.84 -22.89 7.66
C ASN A 240 11.35 -22.93 7.28
N VAL A 241 10.51 -23.39 8.20
CA VAL A 241 9.06 -23.51 8.03
C VAL A 241 8.38 -22.72 9.16
N ALA A 242 7.43 -21.88 8.78
CA ALA A 242 6.57 -21.17 9.72
C ALA A 242 5.26 -21.95 9.85
N ARG A 243 4.98 -22.45 11.06
CA ARG A 243 3.78 -23.24 11.37
C ARG A 243 2.86 -22.45 12.27
N LEU A 244 1.56 -22.65 12.10
CA LEU A 244 0.58 -22.10 13.03
C LEU A 244 0.65 -22.84 14.36
N THR A 245 0.57 -22.08 15.45
CA THR A 245 0.18 -22.64 16.75
C THR A 245 -1.34 -22.89 16.77
N PRO A 246 -1.89 -23.60 17.76
CA PRO A 246 -3.34 -23.68 17.94
C PRO A 246 -4.01 -22.30 18.00
N ALA A 247 -3.42 -21.36 18.74
CA ALA A 247 -3.90 -19.98 18.82
C ALA A 247 -3.81 -19.26 17.46
N GLY A 248 -2.78 -19.54 16.66
CA GLY A 248 -2.64 -19.02 15.30
C GLY A 248 -3.71 -19.54 14.35
N ALA A 249 -4.04 -20.83 14.43
CA ALA A 249 -5.10 -21.44 13.63
C ALA A 249 -6.47 -20.84 13.98
N GLU A 250 -6.77 -20.65 15.26
CA GLU A 250 -7.96 -19.94 15.72
C GLU A 250 -7.99 -18.49 15.23
N ALA A 251 -6.87 -17.76 15.33
CA ALA A 251 -6.76 -16.39 14.86
C ALA A 251 -6.98 -16.29 13.33
N ARG A 252 -6.44 -17.24 12.55
CA ARG A 252 -6.66 -17.32 11.09
C ARG A 252 -8.14 -17.52 10.76
N ALA A 253 -8.80 -18.48 11.42
CA ALA A 253 -10.22 -18.76 11.19
C ALA A 253 -11.11 -17.55 11.58
N ALA A 254 -10.87 -16.97 12.76
CA ALA A 254 -11.61 -15.79 13.22
C ALA A 254 -11.40 -14.56 12.31
N ALA A 255 -10.18 -14.39 11.80
CA ALA A 255 -9.87 -13.33 10.83
C ALA A 255 -10.61 -13.54 9.50
N GLN A 256 -10.60 -14.75 8.95
CA GLN A 256 -11.31 -15.07 7.70
C GLN A 256 -12.81 -14.82 7.84
N GLU A 257 -13.43 -15.31 8.91
CA GLU A 257 -14.85 -15.13 9.19
C GLU A 257 -15.22 -13.64 9.40
N ARG A 258 -14.38 -12.91 10.13
CA ARG A 258 -14.56 -11.46 10.32
C ARG A 258 -14.48 -10.71 9.01
N LEU A 259 -13.47 -10.99 8.18
CA LEU A 259 -13.29 -10.30 6.91
C LEU A 259 -14.47 -10.58 5.98
N ALA A 260 -14.91 -11.84 5.87
CA ALA A 260 -16.07 -12.21 5.06
C ALA A 260 -17.34 -11.45 5.46
N ARG A 261 -17.61 -11.28 6.76
CA ARG A 261 -18.75 -10.47 7.25
C ARG A 261 -18.65 -8.99 6.87
N ILE A 262 -17.43 -8.42 6.92
CA ILE A 262 -17.20 -7.03 6.55
C ILE A 262 -17.39 -6.85 5.05
N GLU A 263 -16.82 -7.75 4.25
CA GLU A 263 -16.96 -7.74 2.79
C GLU A 263 -18.41 -7.92 2.36
N ALA A 264 -19.19 -8.79 3.00
CA ALA A 264 -20.61 -8.96 2.71
C ALA A 264 -21.47 -7.72 3.06
N ARG A 265 -21.02 -6.89 4.01
CA ARG A 265 -21.70 -5.65 4.40
C ARG A 265 -21.36 -4.48 3.48
N ILE A 266 -20.12 -4.42 3.00
CA ILE A 266 -19.60 -3.29 2.20
C ILE A 266 -19.75 -3.57 0.71
N GLY A 267 -19.55 -4.81 0.29
CA GLY A 267 -19.61 -5.23 -1.10
C GLY A 267 -21.04 -5.52 -1.53
N ASP A 268 -21.42 -4.96 -2.66
CA ASP A 268 -22.60 -5.37 -3.42
C ASP A 268 -22.19 -5.82 -4.83
N GLY A 269 -23.17 -6.36 -5.57
CA GLY A 269 -22.93 -6.88 -6.90
C GLY A 269 -22.41 -5.83 -7.88
N GLU A 270 -22.76 -4.56 -7.70
CA GLU A 270 -22.31 -3.48 -8.59
C GLU A 270 -20.83 -3.17 -8.38
N LEU A 271 -20.39 -3.01 -7.14
CA LEU A 271 -18.99 -2.77 -6.81
C LEU A 271 -18.10 -3.95 -7.24
N LEU A 272 -18.55 -5.18 -6.99
CA LEU A 272 -17.81 -6.38 -7.40
C LEU A 272 -17.68 -6.43 -8.94
N ALA A 273 -18.77 -6.26 -9.68
CA ALA A 273 -18.76 -6.27 -11.13
C ALA A 273 -17.90 -5.15 -11.74
N ALA A 274 -17.83 -3.98 -11.10
CA ALA A 274 -16.98 -2.87 -11.55
C ALA A 274 -15.48 -3.14 -11.31
N LEU A 275 -15.13 -3.88 -10.24
CA LEU A 275 -13.74 -4.20 -9.89
C LEU A 275 -13.17 -5.41 -10.64
N GLU A 276 -13.98 -6.40 -10.96
CA GLU A 276 -13.53 -7.67 -11.56
C GLU A 276 -12.65 -7.52 -12.81
N PRO A 277 -12.99 -6.66 -13.81
CA PRO A 277 -12.16 -6.47 -14.99
C PRO A 277 -10.77 -5.90 -14.68
N ILE A 278 -10.69 -5.06 -13.64
CA ILE A 278 -9.47 -4.34 -13.26
C ILE A 278 -8.58 -5.20 -12.37
N ALA A 279 -9.17 -5.93 -11.42
CA ALA A 279 -8.42 -6.78 -10.50
C ALA A 279 -7.73 -7.97 -11.19
N GLY A 280 -8.22 -8.38 -12.37
CA GLY A 280 -7.57 -9.38 -13.21
C GLY A 280 -6.41 -8.82 -14.05
N PHE A 281 -6.27 -7.50 -14.12
CA PHE A 281 -5.22 -6.85 -14.90
C PHE A 281 -3.91 -6.80 -14.09
N VAL A 282 -2.84 -7.37 -14.67
CA VAL A 282 -1.48 -7.27 -14.16
C VAL A 282 -0.65 -6.56 -15.22
N PRO A 283 -0.11 -5.35 -14.95
CA PRO A 283 0.75 -4.66 -15.88
C PRO A 283 1.97 -5.52 -16.23
N ALA A 284 2.46 -5.41 -17.47
CA ALA A 284 3.73 -6.03 -17.83
C ALA A 284 4.84 -5.49 -16.91
N PRO A 285 5.77 -6.35 -16.45
CA PRO A 285 6.88 -5.89 -15.63
C PRO A 285 7.73 -4.90 -16.44
N SER A 286 8.27 -3.89 -15.77
CA SER A 286 9.12 -2.87 -16.37
C SER A 286 10.28 -2.51 -15.44
N GLY A 287 11.37 -2.01 -16.01
CA GLY A 287 12.52 -1.56 -15.23
C GLY A 287 13.15 -2.73 -14.49
N TRP A 288 13.55 -2.53 -13.23
CA TRP A 288 14.22 -3.57 -12.46
C TRP A 288 13.31 -4.79 -12.19
N ARG A 289 11.98 -4.62 -12.22
CA ARG A 289 10.99 -5.69 -12.06
C ARG A 289 11.01 -6.72 -13.18
N GLU A 290 11.56 -6.40 -14.35
CA GLU A 290 11.78 -7.36 -15.44
C GLU A 290 12.73 -8.49 -15.02
N SER A 291 13.67 -8.18 -14.12
CA SER A 291 14.65 -9.13 -13.60
C SER A 291 14.21 -9.83 -12.31
N ALA A 292 13.12 -9.37 -11.70
CA ALA A 292 12.61 -9.90 -10.43
C ALA A 292 11.73 -11.13 -10.63
N LYS A 293 11.78 -12.07 -9.67
CA LYS A 293 10.88 -13.22 -9.63
C LYS A 293 9.46 -12.74 -9.33
N GLN A 294 8.54 -12.96 -10.27
CA GLN A 294 7.14 -12.59 -10.12
C GLN A 294 6.45 -13.49 -9.08
N PRO A 295 5.61 -12.93 -8.19
CA PRO A 295 4.83 -13.73 -7.25
C PRO A 295 3.72 -14.50 -7.96
N GLU A 296 3.20 -15.57 -7.34
CA GLU A 296 2.04 -16.29 -7.87
C GLU A 296 0.74 -15.50 -7.71
N THR A 297 0.74 -14.52 -6.82
CA THR A 297 -0.41 -13.68 -6.55
C THR A 297 0.02 -12.28 -6.12
N LEU A 298 -0.81 -11.28 -6.43
CA LEU A 298 -0.72 -9.96 -5.81
C LEU A 298 -1.21 -10.03 -4.36
N PRO A 299 -0.77 -9.13 -3.47
CA PRO A 299 -1.24 -9.14 -2.09
C PRO A 299 -2.76 -9.06 -1.98
N HIS A 300 -3.31 -9.70 -0.96
CA HIS A 300 -4.73 -9.56 -0.65
C HIS A 300 -5.00 -8.28 0.15
N PHE A 301 -3.96 -7.64 0.69
CA PHE A 301 -3.99 -6.28 1.23
C PHE A 301 -2.59 -5.63 1.12
N PRO A 302 -2.40 -4.44 0.55
CA PRO A 302 -1.08 -3.84 0.43
C PRO A 302 -0.54 -3.35 1.80
N MET A 303 0.74 -3.55 2.06
CA MET A 303 1.46 -3.07 3.26
C MET A 303 2.42 -1.91 2.92
N VAL A 304 2.03 -0.69 3.25
CA VAL A 304 2.97 0.43 3.16
C VAL A 304 3.90 0.40 4.38
N LEU A 305 5.20 0.25 4.15
CA LEU A 305 6.23 0.21 5.19
C LEU A 305 7.07 1.49 5.15
N HIS A 306 7.89 1.68 6.19
CA HIS A 306 8.77 2.85 6.30
C HIS A 306 9.77 2.97 5.14
N ARG A 307 10.11 1.88 4.45
CA ARG A 307 10.98 1.92 3.26
C ARG A 307 10.24 2.08 1.94
N GLY A 308 8.91 1.98 1.93
CA GLY A 308 8.10 2.05 0.72
C GLY A 308 6.90 1.12 0.76
N GLY A 309 6.11 1.14 -0.31
CA GLY A 309 4.91 0.32 -0.51
C GLY A 309 5.04 -0.71 -1.63
N TYR A 310 3.92 -1.32 -1.99
CA TYR A 310 3.84 -2.58 -2.74
C TYR A 310 4.09 -2.45 -4.26
N PRO A 311 4.49 -3.54 -4.93
CA PRO A 311 4.87 -4.84 -4.36
C PRO A 311 6.26 -4.87 -3.72
N ASP A 312 7.03 -3.79 -3.85
CA ASP A 312 8.47 -3.95 -3.90
C ASP A 312 9.29 -3.31 -2.80
N GLY A 313 8.77 -2.36 -2.03
CA GLY A 313 9.51 -1.70 -0.94
C GLY A 313 10.85 -1.11 -1.40
N ALA A 314 10.92 0.20 -1.61
CA ALA A 314 12.14 0.86 -2.08
C ALA A 314 13.39 0.60 -1.20
#